data_AF-A0A8T4W5I6-F1
#
_entry.id   AF-A0A8T4W5I6-F1
#
_cell.length_a   1.000
_cell.length_b   1.000
_cell.length_c   1.000
_cell.angle_alpha   90.00
_cell.angle_beta   90.00
_cell.angle_gamma   90.00
#
_symmetry.space_group_name_H-M   'P 1'
#
loop_
_entity.id
_entity.type
_entity.pdbx_description
1 polymer ?
#
loop_
_entity_poly.entity_id
_entity_poly.type
_entity_poly.pdbx_seq_one_letter_code
_entity_poly.pdbx_strand_id
1 'polypeptide(L)'
;MRTATVTLVCLMAAALFVTSSSSLHENDAAVQQPGGSMLPAEDTITVEVTDVRPLESGIPSSLSVTVDINGETVSSPVLDGPYCYDIGWQAAVSVPVDVDVVPVTVQLRAHDTGGDICCDIGGSDDAVVSGNERSASLLFNRSTGDWTGDDYRGDESGYGRLNGCDDGSIYISEHDCELWFSITGGDTDGDGLTDWEEANRYGTDPLVSDVGSDRDGDGIPIEWEDRWGYDPFTWEDHGMLDPDNDSLSNREEYRMRDWQADPYRPDIFIELDQMAVQPRDSVGYVTNGTVELLKTVYNRRNIVYHLDDGCMGGGDIIPYDGLTGPGALTNIYQAYFLHNGSTAWRRGIFHYGVIINRHFLVDGHAFPGDGSILDFDQGGVNCFQISRQPLAGKMLRPTQEKIDFYYACLIMHETGHTLGIYAGHPPGCDNQFSKYPWQLGSYIFRNYRSVMNYRYTYHLLDYSDGTHGKRDYDDWGNLDLGYFEP
;
A
#
# COMPACT_ATOMS: atom_id res chain seq x y z
N MET A 1 34.67 -66.96 25.44
CA MET A 1 33.69 -67.89 26.05
C MET A 1 32.40 -67.73 25.25
N ARG A 2 32.14 -68.63 24.28
CA ARG A 2 31.15 -69.74 24.35
C ARG A 2 29.72 -69.22 24.62
N THR A 3 28.89 -69.09 23.56
CA THR A 3 27.75 -70.00 23.18
C THR A 3 26.55 -69.89 24.14
N ALA A 4 25.27 -69.83 23.76
CA ALA A 4 24.60 -70.63 22.75
C ALA A 4 23.21 -70.08 22.34
N THR A 5 22.83 -70.45 21.12
CA THR A 5 21.52 -70.47 20.45
C THR A 5 20.56 -71.49 21.08
N VAL A 6 19.23 -71.24 21.03
CA VAL A 6 18.22 -72.31 20.96
C VAL A 6 17.12 -71.94 19.96
N THR A 7 16.98 -72.84 19.00
CA THR A 7 16.04 -72.94 17.89
C THR A 7 14.70 -73.52 18.36
N LEU A 8 13.57 -73.08 17.80
CA LEU A 8 12.32 -73.87 17.81
C LEU A 8 11.97 -74.26 16.37
N VAL A 9 11.95 -75.56 16.15
CA VAL A 9 11.54 -76.25 14.91
C VAL A 9 10.13 -76.78 15.13
N CYS A 10 9.22 -76.59 14.18
CA CYS A 10 8.03 -77.43 14.05
C CYS A 10 7.84 -77.85 12.59
N LEU A 11 7.69 -79.17 12.42
CA LEU A 11 7.67 -79.91 11.17
C LEU A 11 6.31 -79.87 10.46
N MET A 12 6.40 -79.77 9.13
CA MET A 12 5.71 -80.50 8.05
C MET A 12 4.24 -80.94 8.17
N ALA A 13 3.47 -80.63 7.13
CA ALA A 13 2.69 -81.63 6.40
C ALA A 13 2.70 -81.32 4.89
N ALA A 14 3.13 -82.31 4.10
CA ALA A 14 3.19 -82.28 2.64
C ALA A 14 1.92 -82.90 2.03
N ALA A 15 1.48 -82.39 0.88
CA ALA A 15 0.55 -83.06 -0.02
C ALA A 15 1.02 -82.88 -1.48
N LEU A 16 0.82 -83.96 -2.23
CA LEU A 16 1.50 -84.37 -3.45
C LEU A 16 1.08 -83.66 -4.76
N PHE A 17 2.08 -83.51 -5.64
CA PHE A 17 2.15 -83.68 -7.11
C PHE A 17 0.89 -83.54 -8.00
N VAL A 18 1.01 -82.83 -9.13
CA VAL A 18 1.31 -83.40 -10.47
C VAL A 18 1.50 -82.28 -11.51
N THR A 19 2.37 -82.56 -12.47
CA THR A 19 2.96 -81.81 -13.58
C THR A 19 2.01 -81.43 -14.71
N SER A 20 2.29 -80.34 -15.42
CA SER A 20 2.54 -80.37 -16.88
C SER A 20 3.06 -79.03 -17.42
N SER A 21 4.14 -79.13 -18.18
CA SER A 21 4.73 -78.08 -19.03
C SER A 21 3.88 -77.81 -20.27
N SER A 22 3.71 -76.54 -20.62
CA SER A 22 3.48 -76.12 -22.01
C SER A 22 4.04 -74.71 -22.21
N SER A 23 4.97 -74.62 -23.15
CA SER A 23 5.72 -73.44 -23.56
C SER A 23 5.00 -72.61 -24.62
N LEU A 24 5.30 -71.30 -24.61
CA LEU A 24 5.17 -70.28 -25.67
C LEU A 24 3.81 -69.57 -25.83
N HIS A 25 3.76 -68.32 -25.38
CA HIS A 25 3.79 -67.15 -26.29
C HIS A 25 4.12 -65.87 -25.51
N GLU A 26 5.10 -65.11 -26.02
CA GLU A 26 5.39 -63.73 -25.59
C GLU A 26 4.17 -62.84 -25.74
N ASN A 27 3.94 -61.99 -24.74
CA ASN A 27 3.35 -60.67 -24.92
C ASN A 27 3.96 -59.79 -23.83
N ASP A 28 4.80 -58.85 -24.26
CA ASP A 28 5.28 -57.73 -23.46
C ASP A 28 4.07 -56.98 -22.89
N ALA A 29 3.81 -57.17 -21.59
CA ALA A 29 2.91 -56.30 -20.85
C ALA A 29 3.72 -55.09 -20.41
N ALA A 30 3.55 -53.99 -21.14
CA ALA A 30 3.98 -52.67 -20.75
C ALA A 30 3.58 -52.39 -19.30
N VAL A 31 4.57 -52.01 -18.48
CA VAL A 31 4.35 -51.40 -17.17
C VAL A 31 3.63 -50.07 -17.43
N GLN A 32 2.31 -50.04 -17.24
CA GLN A 32 1.55 -48.80 -17.16
C GLN A 32 1.95 -48.08 -15.88
N GLN A 33 2.65 -46.95 -16.04
CA GLN A 33 2.72 -45.93 -15.00
C GLN A 33 1.30 -45.41 -14.71
N PRO A 34 0.90 -45.18 -13.44
CA PRO A 34 -0.37 -44.57 -13.16
C PRO A 34 -0.31 -43.08 -13.51
N GLY A 35 -1.14 -42.71 -14.50
CA GLY A 35 -1.69 -41.38 -14.75
C GLY A 35 -0.77 -40.18 -14.52
N GLY A 36 0.01 -39.80 -15.53
CA GLY A 36 0.38 -38.40 -15.69
C GLY A 36 -0.91 -37.62 -15.94
N SER A 37 -1.22 -36.64 -15.08
CA SER A 37 -2.09 -35.55 -15.49
C SER A 37 -1.43 -34.96 -16.73
N MET A 38 -2.13 -34.93 -17.86
CA MET A 38 -1.67 -34.08 -18.95
C MET A 38 -1.89 -32.67 -18.43
N LEU A 39 -0.83 -32.07 -17.88
CA LEU A 39 -0.77 -30.62 -17.69
C LEU A 39 -1.25 -29.99 -19.01
N PRO A 40 -2.11 -28.98 -18.96
CA PRO A 40 -2.57 -28.33 -20.18
C PRO A 40 -1.35 -27.86 -20.98
N ALA A 41 -1.45 -27.87 -22.31
CA ALA A 41 -0.32 -27.48 -23.16
C ALA A 41 0.01 -25.98 -23.04
N GLU A 42 -0.94 -25.20 -22.55
CA GLU A 42 -0.88 -23.76 -22.33
C GLU A 42 -1.57 -23.46 -21.00
N ASP A 43 -1.13 -22.39 -20.37
CA ASP A 43 -1.70 -21.85 -19.14
C ASP A 43 -2.03 -20.36 -19.36
N THR A 44 -2.99 -19.81 -18.62
CA THR A 44 -3.42 -18.42 -18.79
C THR A 44 -2.71 -17.53 -17.77
N ILE A 45 -1.89 -16.62 -18.29
CA ILE A 45 -1.30 -15.55 -17.48
C ILE A 45 -2.25 -14.35 -17.52
N THR A 46 -2.58 -13.84 -16.34
CA THR A 46 -3.49 -12.71 -16.17
C THR A 46 -2.77 -11.58 -15.46
N VAL A 47 -2.80 -10.39 -16.06
CA VAL A 47 -2.41 -9.14 -15.41
C VAL A 47 -3.68 -8.38 -15.08
N GLU A 48 -3.95 -8.17 -13.81
CA GLU A 48 -5.05 -7.34 -13.33
C GLU A 48 -4.53 -5.95 -12.96
N VAL A 49 -5.19 -4.90 -13.45
CA VAL A 49 -4.91 -3.51 -13.07
C VAL A 49 -6.06 -3.03 -12.20
N THR A 50 -5.73 -2.62 -10.97
CA THR A 50 -6.71 -2.20 -9.97
C THR A 50 -6.84 -0.68 -9.95
N ASP A 51 -5.73 0.05 -9.98
CA ASP A 51 -5.72 1.48 -9.76
C ASP A 51 -4.76 2.19 -10.71
N VAL A 52 -5.16 3.37 -11.17
CA VAL A 52 -4.37 4.24 -12.03
C VAL A 52 -4.64 5.69 -11.63
N ARG A 53 -3.58 6.47 -11.40
CA ARG A 53 -3.72 7.91 -11.14
C ARG A 53 -2.50 8.74 -11.51
N PRO A 54 -2.70 10.01 -11.89
CA PRO A 54 -1.64 10.98 -12.05
C PRO A 54 -1.07 11.40 -10.69
N LEU A 55 0.24 11.59 -10.67
CA LEU A 55 0.99 12.13 -9.53
C LEU A 55 1.35 13.61 -9.73
N GLU A 56 0.92 14.20 -10.84
CA GLU A 56 1.07 15.62 -11.09
C GLU A 56 -0.12 16.24 -11.85
N SER A 57 -0.20 17.56 -11.80
CA SER A 57 -1.22 18.32 -12.52
C SER A 57 -0.90 18.41 -14.02
N GLY A 58 -1.94 18.49 -14.85
CA GLY A 58 -1.78 18.75 -16.29
C GLY A 58 -1.83 17.49 -17.15
N ILE A 59 -1.95 16.32 -16.53
CA ILE A 59 -2.24 15.06 -17.21
C ILE A 59 -3.75 15.01 -17.56
N PRO A 60 -4.12 14.69 -18.80
CA PRO A 60 -5.52 14.52 -19.19
C PRO A 60 -6.25 13.47 -18.37
N SER A 61 -7.54 13.69 -18.14
CA SER A 61 -8.39 12.83 -17.30
C SER A 61 -8.96 11.60 -18.01
N SER A 62 -8.45 11.22 -19.17
CA SER A 62 -8.92 10.06 -19.91
C SER A 62 -7.73 9.16 -20.13
N LEU A 63 -7.72 8.00 -19.50
CA LEU A 63 -6.54 7.12 -19.44
C LEU A 63 -6.82 5.80 -20.16
N SER A 64 -5.80 5.14 -20.66
CA SER A 64 -5.88 3.73 -21.08
C SER A 64 -4.60 2.99 -20.74
N VAL A 65 -4.75 1.72 -20.39
CA VAL A 65 -3.65 0.82 -20.09
C VAL A 65 -3.50 -0.17 -21.24
N THR A 66 -2.27 -0.48 -21.61
CA THR A 66 -1.94 -1.55 -22.55
C THR A 66 -0.93 -2.48 -21.91
N VAL A 67 -1.24 -3.77 -21.95
CA VAL A 67 -0.39 -4.83 -21.40
C VAL A 67 -0.01 -5.78 -22.53
N ASP A 68 1.28 -5.99 -22.73
CA ASP A 68 1.82 -7.06 -23.57
C ASP A 68 2.23 -8.23 -22.70
N ILE A 69 1.73 -9.43 -22.99
CA ILE A 69 2.08 -10.67 -22.29
C ILE A 69 2.65 -11.62 -23.34
N ASN A 70 3.95 -11.90 -23.26
CA ASN A 70 4.66 -12.79 -24.18
C ASN A 70 4.48 -12.44 -25.68
N GLY A 71 4.41 -11.15 -26.02
CA GLY A 71 4.23 -10.65 -27.39
C GLY A 71 2.78 -10.54 -27.86
N GLU A 72 1.80 -10.84 -27.01
CA GLU A 72 0.38 -10.55 -27.26
C GLU A 72 -0.09 -9.34 -26.46
N THR A 73 -0.51 -8.31 -27.17
CA THR A 73 -0.91 -7.03 -26.59
C THR A 73 -2.43 -6.94 -26.38
N VAL A 74 -2.85 -6.57 -25.17
CA VAL A 74 -4.24 -6.32 -24.78
C VAL A 74 -4.38 -4.90 -24.24
N SER A 75 -5.38 -4.16 -24.70
CA SER A 75 -5.63 -2.78 -24.27
C SER A 75 -6.95 -2.65 -23.52
N SER A 76 -6.97 -1.78 -22.51
CA SER A 76 -8.17 -1.43 -21.77
C SER A 76 -9.10 -0.55 -22.61
N PRO A 77 -10.40 -0.49 -22.27
CA PRO A 77 -11.23 0.65 -22.61
C PRO A 77 -10.63 1.95 -22.06
N VAL A 78 -11.05 3.10 -22.59
CA VAL A 78 -10.71 4.40 -22.01
C VAL A 78 -11.39 4.52 -20.65
N LEU A 79 -10.58 4.74 -19.62
CA LEU A 79 -10.98 5.01 -18.25
C LEU A 79 -11.38 6.48 -18.12
N ASP A 80 -12.48 6.72 -17.39
CA ASP A 80 -13.04 8.06 -17.21
C ASP A 80 -12.59 8.67 -15.87
N GLY A 81 -12.08 9.89 -15.92
CA GLY A 81 -11.57 10.61 -14.77
C GLY A 81 -10.06 10.47 -14.61
N PRO A 82 -9.43 11.41 -13.88
CA PRO A 82 -7.99 11.35 -13.63
C PRO A 82 -7.63 10.27 -12.62
N TYR A 83 -8.50 9.99 -11.65
CA TYR A 83 -8.27 9.01 -10.59
C TYR A 83 -9.21 7.82 -10.80
N CYS A 84 -8.65 6.67 -11.14
CA CYS A 84 -9.40 5.46 -11.41
C CYS A 84 -8.98 4.40 -10.39
N TYR A 85 -9.90 4.03 -9.50
CA TYR A 85 -9.69 3.03 -8.46
C TYR A 85 -10.63 1.84 -8.69
N ASP A 86 -10.27 0.67 -8.18
CA ASP A 86 -11.07 -0.56 -8.26
C ASP A 86 -11.53 -0.88 -9.70
N ILE A 87 -10.64 -0.65 -10.69
CA ILE A 87 -10.95 -0.78 -12.12
C ILE A 87 -11.30 -2.23 -12.47
N GLY A 88 -10.58 -3.20 -11.89
CA GLY A 88 -10.76 -4.64 -12.12
C GLY A 88 -10.60 -5.03 -13.59
N TRP A 89 -9.80 -4.28 -14.36
CA TRP A 89 -9.53 -4.62 -15.76
C TRP A 89 -8.41 -5.64 -15.83
N GLN A 90 -8.58 -6.65 -16.68
CA GLN A 90 -7.66 -7.77 -16.79
C GLN A 90 -7.22 -7.96 -18.25
N ALA A 91 -5.92 -8.18 -18.42
CA ALA A 91 -5.33 -8.72 -19.64
C ALA A 91 -4.97 -10.18 -19.41
N ALA A 92 -5.58 -11.09 -20.16
CA ALA A 92 -5.36 -12.53 -20.01
C ALA A 92 -4.91 -13.14 -21.35
N VAL A 93 -3.77 -13.85 -21.32
CA VAL A 93 -3.15 -14.46 -22.52
C VAL A 93 -2.75 -15.90 -22.22
N SER A 94 -3.03 -16.79 -23.17
CA SER A 94 -2.57 -18.19 -23.13
C SER A 94 -1.10 -18.28 -23.50
N VAL A 95 -0.27 -18.79 -22.58
CA VAL A 95 1.17 -18.94 -22.73
C VAL A 95 1.55 -20.43 -22.67
N PRO A 96 2.42 -20.93 -23.57
CA PRO A 96 2.90 -22.31 -23.53
C PRO A 96 3.57 -22.69 -22.20
N VAL A 97 3.27 -23.89 -21.68
CA VAL A 97 3.78 -24.37 -20.39
C VAL A 97 5.30 -24.63 -20.35
N ASP A 98 6.02 -24.47 -21.46
CA ASP A 98 7.50 -24.56 -21.50
C ASP A 98 8.20 -23.19 -21.35
N VAL A 99 7.44 -22.10 -21.31
CA VAL A 99 7.95 -20.74 -21.05
C VAL A 99 7.91 -20.42 -19.55
N ASP A 100 8.98 -20.73 -18.82
CA ASP A 100 9.03 -20.57 -17.36
C ASP A 100 9.02 -19.10 -16.89
N VAL A 101 9.67 -18.23 -17.66
CA VAL A 101 9.70 -16.78 -17.40
C VAL A 101 8.97 -16.06 -18.54
N VAL A 102 7.89 -15.39 -18.18
CA VAL A 102 6.99 -14.70 -19.11
C VAL A 102 7.29 -13.21 -19.08
N PRO A 103 7.76 -12.61 -20.19
CA PRO A 103 7.92 -11.17 -20.25
C PRO A 103 6.55 -10.48 -20.30
N VAL A 104 6.39 -9.46 -19.48
CA VAL A 104 5.20 -8.61 -19.41
C VAL A 104 5.63 -7.16 -19.59
N THR A 105 4.91 -6.38 -20.40
CA THR A 105 5.16 -4.94 -20.58
C THR A 105 3.88 -4.17 -20.34
N VAL A 106 3.92 -3.15 -19.49
CA VAL A 106 2.77 -2.29 -19.15
C VAL A 106 3.02 -0.88 -19.68
N GLN A 107 2.00 -0.30 -20.31
CA GLN A 107 2.01 1.07 -20.81
C GLN A 107 0.76 1.81 -20.33
N LEU A 108 0.93 3.06 -19.91
CA LEU A 108 -0.17 3.96 -19.57
C LEU A 108 -0.18 5.16 -20.51
N ARG A 109 -1.36 5.47 -21.07
CA ARG A 109 -1.55 6.62 -21.96
C ARG A 109 -2.66 7.52 -21.45
N ALA A 110 -2.45 8.83 -21.55
CA ALA A 110 -3.46 9.84 -21.33
C ALA A 110 -3.90 10.43 -22.68
N HIS A 111 -5.21 10.64 -22.81
CA HIS A 111 -5.86 11.05 -24.06
C HIS A 111 -6.38 12.48 -23.94
N ASP A 112 -5.95 13.35 -24.85
CA ASP A 112 -6.53 14.69 -25.04
C ASP A 112 -6.77 14.96 -26.53
N THR A 113 -7.58 15.98 -26.81
CA THR A 113 -7.84 16.55 -28.13
C THR A 113 -6.58 16.93 -28.92
N GLY A 114 -5.45 17.14 -28.24
CA GLY A 114 -4.14 17.44 -28.82
C GLY A 114 -3.31 16.22 -29.24
N GLY A 115 -3.73 15.00 -28.88
CA GLY A 115 -3.00 13.75 -29.10
C GLY A 115 -2.80 12.95 -27.82
N ASP A 116 -2.34 11.71 -27.96
CA ASP A 116 -2.07 10.82 -26.83
C ASP A 116 -0.70 11.13 -26.21
N ILE A 117 -0.64 11.11 -24.88
CA ILE A 117 0.55 11.31 -24.07
C ILE A 117 0.90 9.97 -23.41
N CYS A 118 2.15 9.52 -23.52
CA CYS A 118 2.62 8.40 -22.72
C CYS A 118 2.91 8.92 -21.30
N CYS A 119 2.30 8.29 -20.30
CA CYS A 119 2.54 8.62 -18.90
C CYS A 119 3.81 7.94 -18.42
N ASP A 120 4.48 8.55 -17.44
CA ASP A 120 5.52 7.87 -16.70
C ASP A 120 4.92 6.96 -15.64
N ILE A 121 5.40 5.73 -15.56
CA ILE A 121 5.02 4.76 -14.54
C ILE A 121 6.23 3.95 -14.07
N GLY A 122 7.47 4.24 -14.52
CA GLY A 122 8.63 3.39 -14.26
C GLY A 122 9.76 4.11 -13.54
N GLY A 123 10.62 3.33 -12.86
CA GLY A 123 11.87 3.83 -12.27
C GLY A 123 13.08 3.75 -13.20
N SER A 124 12.96 3.06 -14.35
CA SER A 124 14.02 3.00 -15.35
C SER A 124 13.79 4.02 -16.46
N ASP A 125 14.77 4.90 -16.61
CA ASP A 125 14.88 5.91 -17.66
C ASP A 125 15.21 5.27 -19.04
N ASP A 126 14.74 4.03 -19.28
CA ASP A 126 14.99 3.21 -20.46
C ASP A 126 14.16 3.69 -21.67
N ALA A 127 14.19 5.01 -21.88
CA ALA A 127 13.88 5.72 -23.12
C ALA A 127 14.78 5.30 -24.32
N VAL A 128 15.41 4.12 -24.27
CA VAL A 128 16.36 3.61 -25.25
C VAL A 128 15.79 2.43 -26.04
N VAL A 129 14.51 2.44 -26.41
CA VAL A 129 14.05 1.74 -27.63
C VAL A 129 13.03 2.58 -28.40
N SER A 130 13.54 3.51 -29.21
CA SER A 130 12.88 4.10 -30.38
C SER A 130 11.46 4.70 -30.19
N GLY A 131 11.40 5.85 -29.51
CA GLY A 131 10.42 6.89 -29.82
C GLY A 131 9.33 7.10 -28.78
N ASN A 132 9.57 7.93 -27.76
CA ASN A 132 8.56 8.47 -26.84
C ASN A 132 7.59 7.48 -26.16
N GLU A 133 7.82 6.18 -26.23
CA GLU A 133 7.00 5.16 -25.57
C GLU A 133 7.65 4.81 -24.24
N ARG A 134 7.00 5.21 -23.14
CA ARG A 134 7.34 4.81 -21.77
C ARG A 134 6.57 3.56 -21.42
N SER A 135 7.24 2.63 -20.73
CA SER A 135 6.66 1.35 -20.36
C SER A 135 7.40 0.76 -19.17
N ALA A 136 6.70 0.00 -18.33
CA ALA A 136 7.31 -0.86 -17.34
C ALA A 136 7.48 -2.29 -17.91
N SER A 137 8.64 -2.88 -17.68
CA SER A 137 9.05 -4.21 -18.13
C SER A 137 9.21 -5.14 -16.94
N LEU A 138 8.50 -6.26 -16.98
CA LEU A 138 8.44 -7.25 -15.92
C LEU A 138 8.77 -8.64 -16.48
N LEU A 139 9.31 -9.49 -15.61
CA LEU A 139 9.63 -10.89 -15.86
C LEU A 139 8.90 -11.74 -14.82
N PHE A 140 7.73 -12.26 -15.20
CA PHE A 140 6.90 -13.10 -14.36
C PHE A 140 7.41 -14.54 -14.36
N ASN A 141 7.70 -15.08 -13.18
CA ASN A 141 8.08 -16.47 -12.97
C ASN A 141 6.82 -17.30 -12.70
N ARG A 142 6.40 -18.05 -13.70
CA ARG A 142 5.19 -18.88 -13.60
C ARG A 142 5.29 -19.95 -12.50
N SER A 143 6.50 -20.42 -12.19
CA SER A 143 6.66 -21.45 -11.17
C SER A 143 6.53 -20.93 -9.75
N THR A 144 6.73 -19.64 -9.49
CA THR A 144 6.68 -19.11 -8.12
C THR A 144 5.68 -17.97 -7.95
N GLY A 145 4.90 -17.65 -8.98
CA GLY A 145 3.98 -16.49 -8.95
C GLY A 145 4.67 -15.12 -8.83
N ASP A 146 5.98 -15.08 -8.62
CA ASP A 146 6.74 -13.85 -8.42
C ASP A 146 7.09 -13.16 -9.74
N TRP A 147 7.36 -11.86 -9.70
CA TRP A 147 7.98 -11.14 -10.81
C TRP A 147 9.16 -10.27 -10.38
N THR A 148 9.94 -9.88 -11.38
CA THR A 148 11.08 -8.95 -11.26
C THR A 148 11.08 -7.98 -12.44
N GLY A 149 11.89 -6.93 -12.39
CA GLY A 149 12.04 -5.97 -13.49
C GLY A 149 11.95 -4.55 -12.96
N ASP A 150 11.09 -3.73 -13.57
CA ASP A 150 10.75 -2.39 -13.09
C ASP A 150 9.92 -2.41 -11.79
N ASP A 151 9.34 -3.55 -11.44
CA ASP A 151 8.72 -3.82 -10.13
C ASP A 151 9.26 -5.16 -9.60
N TYR A 152 9.60 -5.20 -8.31
CA TYR A 152 9.99 -6.42 -7.61
C TYR A 152 9.78 -6.28 -6.10
N ARG A 153 9.62 -7.41 -5.41
CA ARG A 153 9.46 -7.43 -3.95
C ARG A 153 10.59 -6.66 -3.24
N GLY A 154 10.24 -5.60 -2.53
CA GLY A 154 11.16 -4.76 -1.75
C GLY A 154 11.89 -3.67 -2.56
N ASP A 155 11.39 -3.32 -3.74
CA ASP A 155 11.73 -2.04 -4.36
C ASP A 155 11.14 -0.84 -3.60
N GLU A 156 11.49 0.38 -4.01
CA GLU A 156 11.08 1.57 -3.26
C GLU A 156 9.57 1.79 -3.31
N SER A 157 8.90 1.49 -4.43
CA SER A 157 7.48 1.76 -4.65
C SER A 157 6.53 0.67 -4.16
N GLY A 158 7.07 -0.47 -3.72
CA GLY A 158 6.33 -1.61 -3.19
C GLY A 158 5.91 -2.59 -4.28
N TYR A 159 5.50 -3.78 -3.89
CA TYR A 159 5.26 -4.89 -4.81
C TYR A 159 3.88 -4.83 -5.48
N GLY A 160 3.86 -4.84 -6.82
CA GLY A 160 2.63 -4.66 -7.60
C GLY A 160 2.21 -3.20 -7.75
N ARG A 161 3.16 -2.27 -7.63
CA ARG A 161 2.94 -0.84 -7.78
C ARG A 161 4.06 -0.20 -8.58
N LEU A 162 3.66 0.39 -9.70
CA LEU A 162 4.50 1.18 -10.58
C LEU A 162 4.35 2.67 -10.25
N ASN A 163 5.46 3.40 -10.15
CA ASN A 163 5.48 4.82 -9.84
C ASN A 163 6.48 5.59 -10.72
N GLY A 164 5.97 6.54 -11.51
CA GLY A 164 6.77 7.37 -12.42
C GLY A 164 7.73 8.34 -11.73
N CYS A 165 7.70 8.45 -10.40
CA CYS A 165 8.66 9.24 -9.62
C CYS A 165 9.90 8.44 -9.17
N ASP A 166 9.94 7.12 -9.39
CA ASP A 166 11.01 6.23 -8.91
C ASP A 166 12.36 6.47 -9.60
N ASP A 167 12.36 7.15 -10.74
CA ASP A 167 13.56 7.62 -11.43
C ASP A 167 14.22 8.86 -10.76
N GLY A 168 13.62 9.35 -9.66
CA GLY A 168 14.06 10.53 -8.92
C GLY A 168 13.56 11.86 -9.50
N SER A 169 12.58 11.82 -10.41
CA SER A 169 11.98 12.98 -11.08
C SER A 169 10.94 13.74 -10.27
N ILE A 170 10.84 13.54 -8.95
CA ILE A 170 9.77 14.08 -8.08
C ILE A 170 9.48 15.60 -8.17
N TYR A 171 10.33 16.41 -8.81
CA TYR A 171 10.13 17.85 -9.03
C TYR A 171 10.24 18.28 -10.51
N ILE A 172 10.33 17.31 -11.41
CA ILE A 172 10.33 17.47 -12.86
C ILE A 172 8.92 17.08 -13.32
N SER A 173 8.37 17.85 -14.24
CA SER A 173 7.06 17.52 -14.81
C SER A 173 7.27 16.74 -16.08
N GLU A 174 7.04 15.44 -15.98
CA GLU A 174 7.18 14.51 -17.09
C GLU A 174 6.05 13.51 -17.21
N HIS A 175 4.86 13.85 -16.71
CA HIS A 175 3.66 13.03 -16.77
C HIS A 175 3.67 11.82 -15.82
N ASP A 176 4.22 12.03 -14.63
CA ASP A 176 4.26 11.06 -13.53
C ASP A 176 2.86 10.55 -13.20
N CYS A 177 2.71 9.23 -13.26
CA CYS A 177 1.55 8.49 -12.84
C CYS A 177 1.99 7.32 -11.95
N GLU A 178 1.03 6.76 -11.23
CA GLU A 178 1.16 5.45 -10.60
C GLU A 178 0.11 4.48 -11.15
N LEU A 179 0.47 3.20 -11.12
CA LEU A 179 -0.37 2.10 -11.56
C LEU A 179 -0.20 0.92 -10.61
N TRP A 180 -1.30 0.34 -10.17
CA TRP A 180 -1.32 -0.83 -9.30
C TRP A 180 -1.79 -2.06 -10.07
N PHE A 181 -1.12 -3.17 -9.87
CA PHE A 181 -1.37 -4.39 -10.62
C PHE A 181 -1.04 -5.66 -9.83
N SER A 182 -1.55 -6.78 -10.32
CA SER A 182 -1.10 -8.11 -9.94
C SER A 182 -0.94 -8.99 -11.17
N ILE A 183 -0.06 -10.00 -11.06
CA ILE A 183 0.11 -11.01 -12.10
C ILE A 183 -0.18 -12.37 -11.49
N THR A 184 -1.03 -13.14 -12.14
CA THR A 184 -1.41 -14.49 -11.71
C THR A 184 -1.30 -15.47 -12.89
N GLY A 185 -1.04 -16.74 -12.57
CA GLY A 185 -0.99 -17.82 -13.56
C GLY A 185 -0.67 -19.14 -12.87
N GLY A 186 -1.20 -20.25 -13.40
CA GLY A 186 -0.88 -21.59 -12.92
C GLY A 186 -1.33 -21.87 -11.49
N ASP A 187 -2.49 -21.35 -11.09
CA ASP A 187 -3.15 -21.57 -9.79
C ASP A 187 -4.54 -22.17 -10.05
N THR A 188 -4.65 -23.50 -9.90
CA THR A 188 -5.83 -24.25 -10.33
C THR A 188 -7.04 -24.07 -9.41
N ASP A 189 -6.81 -23.84 -8.11
CA ASP A 189 -7.90 -23.69 -7.13
C ASP A 189 -8.15 -22.24 -6.68
N GLY A 190 -7.28 -21.33 -7.07
CA GLY A 190 -7.44 -19.88 -6.93
C GLY A 190 -7.14 -19.38 -5.53
N ASP A 191 -6.21 -20.01 -4.82
CA ASP A 191 -5.84 -19.64 -3.45
C ASP A 191 -4.65 -18.65 -3.36
N GLY A 192 -4.03 -18.33 -4.49
CA GLY A 192 -2.90 -17.41 -4.58
C GLY A 192 -1.53 -18.10 -4.54
N LEU A 193 -1.47 -19.43 -4.44
CA LEU A 193 -0.26 -20.23 -4.60
C LEU A 193 -0.25 -20.84 -5.99
N THR A 194 0.93 -20.94 -6.62
CA THR A 194 0.99 -21.66 -7.90
C THR A 194 0.94 -23.18 -7.69
N ASP A 195 0.35 -23.91 -8.63
CA ASP A 195 0.34 -25.38 -8.69
C ASP A 195 1.76 -25.96 -8.51
N TRP A 196 2.77 -25.23 -8.98
CA TRP A 196 4.17 -25.63 -8.84
C TRP A 196 4.66 -25.48 -7.40
N GLU A 197 4.37 -24.38 -6.72
CA GLU A 197 4.74 -24.15 -5.32
C GLU A 197 4.11 -25.19 -4.42
N GLU A 198 2.82 -25.42 -4.61
CA GLU A 198 2.10 -26.43 -3.86
C GLU A 198 2.71 -27.81 -4.04
N ALA A 199 2.95 -28.25 -5.28
CA ALA A 199 3.46 -29.59 -5.54
C ALA A 199 4.95 -29.77 -5.20
N ASN A 200 5.79 -28.73 -5.37
CA ASN A 200 7.25 -28.85 -5.34
C ASN A 200 7.94 -28.13 -4.17
N ARG A 201 7.31 -27.10 -3.61
CA ARG A 201 7.85 -26.28 -2.52
C ARG A 201 7.17 -26.63 -1.18
N TYR A 202 5.85 -26.60 -1.13
CA TYR A 202 5.07 -26.72 0.10
C TYR A 202 4.52 -28.13 0.36
N GLY A 203 4.39 -28.96 -0.68
CA GLY A 203 3.84 -30.30 -0.58
C GLY A 203 2.35 -30.32 -0.24
N THR A 204 1.61 -29.29 -0.67
CA THR A 204 0.15 -29.18 -0.62
C THR A 204 -0.48 -29.77 -1.90
N ASP A 205 -1.80 -29.67 -2.07
CA ASP A 205 -2.53 -30.30 -3.18
C ASP A 205 -3.12 -29.22 -4.09
N PRO A 206 -2.65 -29.07 -5.35
CA PRO A 206 -3.09 -28.04 -6.31
C PRO A 206 -4.58 -27.98 -6.67
N LEU A 207 -5.41 -28.78 -6.02
CA LEU A 207 -6.85 -28.86 -6.22
C LEU A 207 -7.62 -28.51 -4.93
N VAL A 208 -6.91 -28.11 -3.87
CA VAL A 208 -7.43 -27.90 -2.53
C VAL A 208 -6.85 -26.62 -1.93
N SER A 209 -7.65 -25.56 -2.05
CA SER A 209 -7.34 -24.24 -1.51
C SER A 209 -6.85 -24.27 -0.06
N ASP A 210 -5.71 -23.63 0.15
CA ASP A 210 -5.01 -23.44 1.41
C ASP A 210 -5.21 -22.02 2.00
N VAL A 211 -6.07 -21.17 1.41
CA VAL A 211 -6.35 -19.81 1.91
C VAL A 211 -6.63 -19.80 3.42
N GLY A 212 -5.89 -18.98 4.15
CA GLY A 212 -6.04 -18.79 5.59
C GLY A 212 -5.44 -19.91 6.44
N SER A 213 -4.71 -20.85 5.82
CA SER A 213 -3.97 -21.90 6.52
C SER A 213 -2.68 -21.32 7.11
N ASP A 214 -2.52 -21.45 8.42
CA ASP A 214 -1.31 -21.09 9.17
C ASP A 214 -0.59 -22.40 9.54
N ARG A 215 0.43 -22.76 8.74
CA ARG A 215 1.04 -24.10 8.76
C ARG A 215 2.05 -24.27 9.90
N ASP A 216 2.67 -23.21 10.35
CA ASP A 216 3.67 -23.22 11.42
C ASP A 216 3.16 -22.65 12.77
N GLY A 217 2.00 -22.00 12.77
CA GLY A 217 1.30 -21.51 13.95
C GLY A 217 1.76 -20.14 14.44
N ASP A 218 2.34 -19.29 13.59
CA ASP A 218 2.82 -17.95 13.96
C ASP A 218 1.78 -16.82 13.84
N GLY A 219 0.63 -17.16 13.23
CA GLY A 219 -0.54 -16.31 13.11
C GLY A 219 -0.67 -15.55 11.79
N ILE A 220 0.20 -15.81 10.81
CA ILE A 220 0.08 -15.33 9.43
C ILE A 220 -0.25 -16.53 8.51
N PRO A 221 -1.10 -16.36 7.48
CA PRO A 221 -1.45 -17.44 6.59
C PRO A 221 -0.51 -17.57 5.39
N ILE A 222 -0.45 -18.78 4.84
CA ILE A 222 0.44 -19.20 3.75
C ILE A 222 0.41 -18.29 2.53
N GLU A 223 -0.77 -17.83 2.08
CA GLU A 223 -0.89 -16.98 0.89
C GLU A 223 -0.25 -15.59 1.09
N TRP A 224 -0.25 -15.08 2.32
CA TRP A 224 0.37 -13.80 2.62
C TRP A 224 1.89 -13.97 2.77
N GLU A 225 2.33 -15.00 3.49
CA GLU A 225 3.74 -15.31 3.66
C GLU A 225 4.44 -15.53 2.32
N ASP A 226 3.83 -16.31 1.43
CA ASP A 226 4.35 -16.58 0.09
C ASP A 226 4.48 -15.28 -0.73
N ARG A 227 3.42 -14.46 -0.79
CA ARG A 227 3.40 -13.15 -1.47
C ARG A 227 4.51 -12.22 -1.01
N TRP A 228 4.91 -12.30 0.25
CA TRP A 228 5.97 -11.45 0.82
C TRP A 228 7.29 -12.19 1.03
N GLY A 229 7.42 -13.42 0.57
CA GLY A 229 8.70 -14.14 0.54
C GLY A 229 9.16 -14.71 1.87
N TYR A 230 8.24 -14.85 2.82
CA TYR A 230 8.43 -15.65 4.01
C TYR A 230 8.28 -17.14 3.67
N ASP A 231 8.71 -18.02 4.58
CA ASP A 231 8.57 -19.47 4.41
C ASP A 231 7.41 -19.96 5.28
N PRO A 232 6.24 -20.31 4.70
CA PRO A 232 5.03 -20.67 5.44
C PRO A 232 5.13 -21.84 6.42
N PHE A 233 6.26 -22.55 6.42
CA PHE A 233 6.53 -23.71 7.27
C PHE A 233 7.60 -23.41 8.33
N THR A 234 8.07 -22.17 8.43
CA THR A 234 9.13 -21.72 9.33
C THR A 234 8.64 -20.57 10.19
N TRP A 235 8.30 -20.91 11.44
CA TRP A 235 7.80 -19.94 12.42
C TRP A 235 8.66 -18.68 12.52
N GLU A 236 8.01 -17.52 12.39
CA GLU A 236 8.63 -16.20 12.53
C GLU A 236 7.86 -15.30 13.52
N ASP A 237 8.55 -14.31 14.10
CA ASP A 237 7.90 -13.37 15.05
C ASP A 237 7.30 -12.18 14.30
N HIS A 238 6.27 -12.42 13.49
CA HIS A 238 5.60 -11.40 12.69
C HIS A 238 4.98 -10.24 13.49
N GLY A 239 4.89 -10.36 14.82
CA GLY A 239 4.50 -9.24 15.69
C GLY A 239 5.63 -8.28 16.02
N MET A 240 6.88 -8.59 15.63
CA MET A 240 8.08 -7.79 15.88
C MET A 240 8.86 -7.46 14.60
N LEU A 241 8.46 -8.03 13.47
CA LEU A 241 9.03 -7.74 12.16
C LEU A 241 8.31 -6.51 11.59
N ASP A 242 9.09 -5.48 11.30
CA ASP A 242 8.69 -4.21 10.66
C ASP A 242 9.85 -3.87 9.69
N PRO A 243 9.88 -4.47 8.49
CA PRO A 243 11.02 -4.39 7.60
C PRO A 243 11.29 -2.98 7.05
N ASP A 244 10.24 -2.19 6.82
CA ASP A 244 10.28 -0.85 6.25
C ASP A 244 10.30 0.28 7.31
N ASN A 245 10.07 -0.06 8.59
CA ASN A 245 10.17 0.82 9.76
C ASN A 245 9.13 1.95 9.78
N ASP A 246 7.91 1.62 9.36
CA ASP A 246 6.77 2.54 9.37
C ASP A 246 5.86 2.37 10.59
N SER A 247 6.30 1.56 11.57
CA SER A 247 5.62 1.15 12.80
C SER A 247 4.55 0.06 12.66
N LEU A 248 4.32 -0.46 11.46
CA LEU A 248 3.40 -1.57 11.24
C LEU A 248 4.18 -2.87 11.26
N SER A 249 3.87 -3.72 12.25
CA SER A 249 4.41 -5.08 12.22
C SER A 249 3.81 -5.87 11.05
N ASN A 250 4.48 -6.92 10.57
CA ASN A 250 3.92 -7.82 9.55
C ASN A 250 2.50 -8.33 9.90
N ARG A 251 2.19 -8.49 11.19
CA ARG A 251 0.85 -8.86 11.64
C ARG A 251 -0.18 -7.74 11.43
N GLU A 252 0.24 -6.50 11.58
CA GLU A 252 -0.58 -5.32 11.31
C GLU A 252 -0.72 -5.10 9.80
N GLU A 253 0.36 -5.25 9.04
CA GLU A 253 0.36 -5.32 7.57
C GLU A 253 -0.63 -6.36 7.04
N TYR A 254 -0.59 -7.59 7.55
CA TYR A 254 -1.57 -8.63 7.21
C TYR A 254 -3.01 -8.23 7.55
N ARG A 255 -3.23 -7.54 8.67
CA ARG A 255 -4.56 -7.01 9.00
C ARG A 255 -5.02 -5.96 8.00
N MET A 256 -4.08 -5.17 7.46
CA MET A 256 -4.34 -4.06 6.55
C MET A 256 -4.23 -4.42 5.07
N ARG A 257 -3.93 -5.68 4.73
CA ARG A 257 -3.74 -6.17 3.34
C ARG A 257 -4.86 -5.81 2.35
N ASP A 258 -6.11 -5.73 2.81
CA ASP A 258 -7.26 -5.41 1.96
C ASP A 258 -7.23 -3.93 1.51
N TRP A 259 -6.37 -3.11 2.11
CA TRP A 259 -6.10 -1.71 1.77
C TRP A 259 -4.66 -1.51 1.28
N GLN A 260 -4.07 -2.53 0.63
CA GLN A 260 -2.79 -2.42 -0.08
C GLN A 260 -1.56 -2.11 0.80
N ALA A 261 -1.62 -2.51 2.07
CA ALA A 261 -0.46 -2.48 2.97
C ALA A 261 0.67 -3.38 2.43
N ASP A 262 1.90 -2.90 2.51
CA ASP A 262 3.11 -3.54 2.02
C ASP A 262 4.22 -3.54 3.09
N PRO A 263 4.65 -4.71 3.61
CA PRO A 263 5.66 -4.79 4.67
C PRO A 263 7.06 -4.33 4.27
N TYR A 264 7.28 -3.96 3.00
CA TYR A 264 8.56 -3.47 2.50
C TYR A 264 8.52 -2.02 2.01
N ARG A 265 7.37 -1.35 2.09
CA ARG A 265 7.20 0.03 1.64
C ARG A 265 6.35 0.81 2.65
N PRO A 266 6.86 1.96 3.15
CA PRO A 266 6.15 2.72 4.16
C PRO A 266 4.70 3.07 3.81
N ASP A 267 3.81 2.71 4.73
CA ASP A 267 2.40 3.03 4.72
C ASP A 267 2.06 4.01 5.85
N ILE A 268 1.11 4.90 5.60
CA ILE A 268 0.56 5.77 6.66
C ILE A 268 -0.95 5.63 6.66
N PHE A 269 -1.49 5.08 7.75
CA PHE A 269 -2.92 5.01 7.99
C PHE A 269 -3.40 6.17 8.85
N ILE A 270 -4.31 6.97 8.31
CA ILE A 270 -5.00 8.06 9.01
C ILE A 270 -6.48 7.73 9.09
N GLU A 271 -7.05 7.70 10.29
CA GLU A 271 -8.51 7.75 10.44
C GLU A 271 -8.95 9.20 10.61
N LEU A 272 -9.93 9.65 9.83
CA LEU A 272 -10.41 11.03 9.88
C LEU A 272 -11.89 11.13 10.22
N ASP A 273 -12.17 11.40 11.49
CA ASP A 273 -13.52 11.71 11.94
C ASP A 273 -13.91 13.16 11.62
N GLN A 274 -15.21 13.38 11.41
CA GLN A 274 -15.71 14.70 11.07
C GLN A 274 -16.95 15.07 11.88
N MET A 275 -16.91 16.24 12.51
CA MET A 275 -18.07 16.81 13.18
C MET A 275 -19.10 17.30 12.16
N ALA A 276 -20.36 16.93 12.41
CA ALA A 276 -21.50 17.22 11.55
C ALA A 276 -21.53 18.70 11.11
N VAL A 277 -21.76 18.93 9.82
CA VAL A 277 -21.87 20.26 9.22
C VAL A 277 -23.27 20.84 9.45
N GLN A 278 -23.35 22.13 9.78
CA GLN A 278 -24.63 22.85 9.84
C GLN A 278 -24.96 23.53 8.51
N PRO A 279 -26.24 23.73 8.14
CA PRO A 279 -26.62 24.35 6.86
C PRO A 279 -26.10 25.77 6.60
N ARG A 280 -25.56 26.45 7.62
CA ARG A 280 -25.01 27.80 7.52
C ARG A 280 -23.49 27.83 7.53
N ASP A 281 -22.83 26.67 7.64
CA ASP A 281 -21.38 26.59 7.62
C ASP A 281 -20.88 26.86 6.20
N SER A 282 -19.88 27.73 6.09
CA SER A 282 -19.29 28.15 4.81
C SER A 282 -18.18 27.21 4.33
N VAL A 283 -17.78 26.27 5.18
CA VAL A 283 -16.81 25.21 4.87
C VAL A 283 -17.50 23.91 5.27
N GLY A 284 -17.48 22.93 4.37
CA GLY A 284 -18.12 21.63 4.54
C GLY A 284 -17.18 20.55 5.06
N TYR A 285 -17.55 19.30 4.81
CA TYR A 285 -16.70 18.14 5.03
C TYR A 285 -15.45 18.17 4.15
N VAL A 286 -14.42 17.44 4.58
CA VAL A 286 -13.31 17.02 3.74
C VAL A 286 -13.88 16.18 2.59
N THR A 287 -13.33 16.36 1.39
CA THR A 287 -13.79 15.68 0.17
C THR A 287 -12.66 14.88 -0.46
N ASN A 288 -12.97 14.01 -1.42
CA ASN A 288 -11.96 13.26 -2.18
C ASN A 288 -10.91 14.18 -2.81
N GLY A 289 -11.26 15.42 -3.20
CA GLY A 289 -10.26 16.37 -3.70
C GLY A 289 -9.14 16.67 -2.70
N THR A 290 -9.45 16.65 -1.39
CA THR A 290 -8.43 16.77 -0.33
C THR A 290 -7.60 15.49 -0.22
N VAL A 291 -8.25 14.33 -0.28
CA VAL A 291 -7.60 13.01 -0.16
C VAL A 291 -6.62 12.81 -1.31
N GLU A 292 -7.02 13.13 -2.55
CA GLU A 292 -6.15 13.05 -3.73
C GLU A 292 -4.91 13.94 -3.63
N LEU A 293 -5.07 15.15 -3.08
CA LEU A 293 -3.95 16.05 -2.86
C LEU A 293 -2.95 15.47 -1.84
N LEU A 294 -3.45 14.88 -0.75
CA LEU A 294 -2.61 14.22 0.26
C LEU A 294 -1.91 12.99 -0.33
N LYS A 295 -2.66 12.07 -0.93
CA LYS A 295 -2.13 10.88 -1.61
C LYS A 295 -1.05 11.25 -2.62
N THR A 296 -1.27 12.28 -3.44
CA THR A 296 -0.27 12.71 -4.45
C THR A 296 1.07 13.05 -3.82
N VAL A 297 1.06 13.80 -2.72
CA VAL A 297 2.29 14.34 -2.13
C VAL A 297 3.12 13.27 -1.43
N TYR A 298 2.47 12.32 -0.75
CA TYR A 298 3.14 11.19 -0.11
C TYR A 298 3.54 10.11 -1.13
N ASN A 299 2.65 9.73 -2.04
CA ASN A 299 2.91 8.64 -3.00
C ASN A 299 4.06 8.95 -3.97
N ARG A 300 4.27 10.23 -4.34
CA ARG A 300 5.47 10.66 -5.11
C ARG A 300 6.80 10.32 -4.43
N ARG A 301 6.77 10.02 -3.13
CA ARG A 301 7.93 9.68 -2.30
C ARG A 301 7.87 8.25 -1.77
N ASN A 302 7.03 7.42 -2.39
CA ASN A 302 6.83 6.03 -2.00
C ASN A 302 6.41 5.81 -0.54
N ILE A 303 5.71 6.80 0.03
CA ILE A 303 4.95 6.64 1.26
C ILE A 303 3.49 6.56 0.85
N VAL A 304 2.83 5.41 1.02
CA VAL A 304 1.44 5.27 0.58
C VAL A 304 0.50 5.77 1.67
N TYR A 305 -0.30 6.78 1.30
CA TYR A 305 -1.20 7.46 2.23
C TYR A 305 -2.60 6.86 2.19
N HIS A 306 -2.96 6.22 3.29
CA HIS A 306 -4.26 5.59 3.52
C HIS A 306 -5.11 6.48 4.41
N LEU A 307 -6.30 6.87 3.92
CA LEU A 307 -7.23 7.67 4.71
C LEU A 307 -8.55 6.92 4.88
N ASP A 308 -8.87 6.60 6.12
CA ASP A 308 -10.17 6.06 6.52
C ASP A 308 -11.15 7.19 6.83
N ASP A 309 -12.02 7.47 5.87
CA ASP A 309 -13.20 8.34 6.00
C ASP A 309 -14.51 7.54 6.13
N GLY A 310 -14.42 6.26 6.50
CA GLY A 310 -15.51 5.30 6.52
C GLY A 310 -15.23 4.01 5.75
N CYS A 311 -14.18 4.01 4.91
CA CYS A 311 -13.84 2.90 4.03
C CYS A 311 -13.08 1.74 4.73
N MET A 312 -12.51 1.98 5.91
CA MET A 312 -11.75 0.98 6.70
C MET A 312 -12.39 0.71 8.08
N GLY A 313 -13.67 1.07 8.23
CA GLY A 313 -14.48 0.78 9.42
C GLY A 313 -14.47 1.86 10.51
N GLY A 314 -13.71 2.95 10.35
CA GLY A 314 -13.73 4.17 11.18
C GLY A 314 -14.42 5.35 10.47
N GLY A 315 -13.89 6.57 10.63
CA GLY A 315 -14.29 7.74 9.85
C GLY A 315 -15.68 8.27 10.20
N ASP A 316 -15.96 8.39 11.49
CA ASP A 316 -17.28 8.68 12.02
C ASP A 316 -17.73 10.13 11.83
N ILE A 317 -19.05 10.31 11.69
CA ILE A 317 -19.69 11.63 11.78
C ILE A 317 -20.09 11.93 13.23
N ILE A 318 -19.32 12.80 13.87
CA ILE A 318 -19.54 13.22 15.27
C ILE A 318 -20.71 14.22 15.34
N PRO A 319 -21.60 14.12 16.34
CA PRO A 319 -22.65 15.11 16.57
C PRO A 319 -22.12 16.54 16.67
N TYR A 320 -22.85 17.47 16.09
CA TYR A 320 -22.43 18.88 16.08
C TYR A 320 -22.28 19.44 17.50
N ASP A 321 -21.10 20.00 17.77
CA ASP A 321 -20.83 20.90 18.87
C ASP A 321 -20.36 22.25 18.31
N GLY A 322 -20.97 23.34 18.80
CA GLY A 322 -20.60 24.68 18.34
C GLY A 322 -19.22 25.13 18.86
N LEU A 323 -18.78 24.62 20.00
CA LEU A 323 -17.51 24.98 20.63
C LEU A 323 -16.98 23.81 21.48
N THR A 324 -16.06 23.05 20.92
CA THR A 324 -15.40 21.93 21.59
C THR A 324 -14.55 22.46 22.75
N GLY A 325 -14.92 22.07 23.98
CA GLY A 325 -14.29 22.50 25.22
C GLY A 325 -13.13 21.61 25.70
N PRO A 326 -12.49 21.96 26.83
CA PRO A 326 -11.43 21.15 27.42
C PRO A 326 -11.88 19.71 27.70
N GLY A 327 -11.05 18.73 27.33
CA GLY A 327 -11.32 17.30 27.54
C GLY A 327 -12.37 16.67 26.62
N ALA A 328 -13.03 17.46 25.76
CA ALA A 328 -14.00 16.92 24.80
C ALA A 328 -13.32 16.09 23.70
N LEU A 329 -12.08 16.43 23.31
CA LEU A 329 -11.31 15.66 22.32
C LEU A 329 -11.00 14.25 22.81
N THR A 330 -10.60 14.07 24.07
CA THR A 330 -10.39 12.74 24.67
C THR A 330 -11.69 11.92 24.67
N ASN A 331 -12.84 12.54 24.97
CA ASN A 331 -14.13 11.85 24.91
C ASN A 331 -14.50 11.46 23.47
N ILE A 332 -14.17 12.30 22.49
CA ILE A 332 -14.38 12.03 21.07
C ILE A 332 -13.50 10.85 20.64
N TYR A 333 -12.20 10.89 20.93
CA TYR A 333 -11.25 9.81 20.66
C TYR A 333 -11.74 8.48 21.24
N GLN A 334 -12.12 8.45 22.53
CA GLN A 334 -12.62 7.23 23.16
C GLN A 334 -13.94 6.73 22.55
N ALA A 335 -14.84 7.63 22.15
CA ALA A 335 -16.16 7.26 21.66
C ALA A 335 -16.19 6.87 20.17
N TYR A 336 -15.37 7.50 19.34
CA TYR A 336 -15.45 7.42 17.87
C TYR A 336 -14.22 6.78 17.23
N PHE A 337 -13.01 7.00 17.75
CA PHE A 337 -11.83 6.26 17.27
C PHE A 337 -11.75 4.85 17.88
N LEU A 338 -11.78 4.76 19.21
CA LEU A 338 -11.65 3.50 19.94
C LEU A 338 -12.98 2.75 20.15
N HIS A 339 -14.12 3.39 19.83
CA HIS A 339 -15.46 2.85 20.07
C HIS A 339 -15.63 2.25 21.48
N ASN A 340 -15.12 2.96 22.49
CA ASN A 340 -15.05 2.54 23.90
C ASN A 340 -14.32 1.19 24.11
N GLY A 341 -13.30 0.94 23.30
CA GLY A 341 -12.39 -0.21 23.37
C GLY A 341 -12.70 -1.34 22.38
N SER A 342 -13.82 -1.31 21.63
CA SER A 342 -14.09 -2.36 20.64
C SER A 342 -13.15 -2.33 19.44
N THR A 343 -12.55 -1.18 19.16
CA THR A 343 -11.56 -0.98 18.09
C THR A 343 -10.20 -0.59 18.64
N ALA A 344 -9.86 -1.02 19.87
CA ALA A 344 -8.58 -0.71 20.52
C ALA A 344 -7.35 -1.09 19.68
N TRP A 345 -7.48 -2.07 18.79
CA TRP A 345 -6.44 -2.49 17.86
C TRP A 345 -6.04 -1.40 16.85
N ARG A 346 -6.93 -0.45 16.54
CA ARG A 346 -6.67 0.65 15.60
C ARG A 346 -5.62 1.61 16.13
N ARG A 347 -5.45 1.67 17.44
CA ARG A 347 -4.43 2.50 18.08
C ARG A 347 -3.02 2.16 17.62
N GLY A 348 -2.78 0.89 17.26
CA GLY A 348 -1.52 0.31 16.76
C GLY A 348 -1.21 0.61 15.29
N ILE A 349 -2.18 1.17 14.55
CA ILE A 349 -2.11 1.26 13.08
C ILE A 349 -2.43 2.68 12.59
N PHE A 350 -3.45 3.31 13.15
CA PHE A 350 -3.96 4.59 12.67
C PHE A 350 -3.46 5.77 13.51
N HIS A 351 -3.00 6.82 12.84
CA HIS A 351 -3.02 8.15 13.41
C HIS A 351 -4.45 8.70 13.34
N TYR A 352 -4.91 9.33 14.43
CA TYR A 352 -6.29 9.79 14.53
C TYR A 352 -6.42 11.29 14.25
N GLY A 353 -7.10 11.64 13.16
CA GLY A 353 -7.50 13.00 12.84
C GLY A 353 -8.96 13.26 13.20
N VAL A 354 -9.27 14.47 13.68
CA VAL A 354 -10.66 14.92 13.83
C VAL A 354 -10.89 16.34 13.33
N ILE A 355 -11.85 16.51 12.43
CA ILE A 355 -12.33 17.82 11.97
C ILE A 355 -13.49 18.27 12.85
N ILE A 356 -13.26 19.25 13.71
CA ILE A 356 -14.31 19.82 14.57
C ILE A 356 -14.79 21.18 14.05
N ASN A 357 -15.94 21.65 14.54
CA ASN A 357 -16.43 22.97 14.16
C ASN A 357 -15.48 24.10 14.63
N ARG A 358 -15.17 24.12 15.93
CA ARG A 358 -14.27 25.10 16.55
C ARG A 358 -13.81 24.62 17.92
N HIS A 359 -12.50 24.63 18.17
CA HIS A 359 -11.93 24.46 19.50
C HIS A 359 -11.93 25.77 20.29
N PHE A 360 -11.99 25.69 21.61
CA PHE A 360 -11.96 26.88 22.47
C PHE A 360 -10.60 27.61 22.52
N LEU A 361 -9.49 26.94 22.17
CA LEU A 361 -8.13 27.44 22.37
C LEU A 361 -7.30 27.60 21.08
N VAL A 362 -7.41 26.67 20.12
CA VAL A 362 -6.47 26.50 18.99
C VAL A 362 -7.23 26.18 17.71
N ASP A 363 -6.69 26.56 16.54
CA ASP A 363 -7.34 26.30 15.25
C ASP A 363 -6.94 24.94 14.65
N GLY A 364 -5.79 24.40 15.05
CA GLY A 364 -5.21 23.12 14.65
C GLY A 364 -4.17 22.74 15.71
N HIS A 365 -4.10 21.45 16.07
CA HIS A 365 -3.11 20.97 17.05
C HIS A 365 -3.04 19.45 17.10
N ALA A 366 -1.83 18.90 17.15
CA ALA A 366 -1.57 17.50 17.48
C ALA A 366 -1.54 17.25 18.99
N PHE A 367 -2.00 16.08 19.44
CA PHE A 367 -2.10 15.74 20.86
C PHE A 367 -1.96 14.23 21.08
N PRO A 368 -1.60 13.79 22.29
CA PRO A 368 -1.65 12.37 22.66
C PRO A 368 -3.12 11.93 22.86
N GLY A 369 -3.55 10.84 22.23
CA GLY A 369 -4.97 10.43 22.20
C GLY A 369 -5.60 10.25 23.58
N ASP A 370 -4.87 9.63 24.50
CA ASP A 370 -5.29 9.43 25.91
C ASP A 370 -4.98 10.63 26.83
N GLY A 371 -4.26 11.62 26.32
CA GLY A 371 -3.76 12.75 27.10
C GLY A 371 -4.50 14.05 26.84
N SER A 372 -3.98 15.14 27.40
CA SER A 372 -4.49 16.47 27.14
C SER A 372 -3.88 17.05 25.86
N ILE A 373 -4.60 17.93 25.19
CA ILE A 373 -4.06 18.80 24.12
C ILE A 373 -2.87 19.67 24.59
N LEU A 374 -2.66 19.78 25.91
CA LEU A 374 -1.53 20.49 26.50
C LEU A 374 -0.28 19.60 26.70
N ASP A 375 -0.39 18.30 26.48
CA ASP A 375 0.68 17.31 26.72
C ASP A 375 1.49 16.99 25.45
N PHE A 376 1.52 17.90 24.47
CA PHE A 376 2.18 17.71 23.18
C PHE A 376 3.72 17.62 23.24
N ASP A 377 4.33 18.01 24.36
CA ASP A 377 5.77 17.87 24.62
C ASP A 377 6.14 16.47 25.17
N GLN A 378 5.16 15.59 25.37
CA GLN A 378 5.35 14.22 25.82
C GLN A 378 5.23 13.28 24.62
N GLY A 379 6.09 12.25 24.54
CA GLY A 379 6.03 11.26 23.46
C GLY A 379 4.64 10.59 23.36
N GLY A 380 4.30 10.05 22.19
CA GLY A 380 2.98 9.46 21.92
C GLY A 380 1.97 10.44 21.32
N VAL A 381 2.42 11.45 20.58
CA VAL A 381 1.53 12.32 19.80
C VAL A 381 1.15 11.59 18.52
N ASN A 382 -0.01 10.97 18.49
CA ASN A 382 -0.55 10.23 17.33
C ASN A 382 -1.92 10.75 16.88
N CYS A 383 -2.44 11.80 17.50
CA CYS A 383 -3.73 12.38 17.16
C CYS A 383 -3.57 13.85 16.75
N PHE A 384 -4.53 14.35 15.96
CA PHE A 384 -4.65 15.77 15.69
C PHE A 384 -6.11 16.22 15.55
N GLN A 385 -6.35 17.51 15.81
CA GLN A 385 -7.63 18.14 15.53
C GLN A 385 -7.45 19.35 14.62
N ILE A 386 -8.44 19.59 13.77
CA ILE A 386 -8.53 20.80 12.95
C ILE A 386 -9.91 21.45 13.16
N SER A 387 -9.90 22.75 13.44
CA SER A 387 -11.11 23.56 13.51
C SER A 387 -11.50 24.09 12.14
N ARG A 388 -12.70 23.73 11.68
CA ARG A 388 -13.25 24.11 10.38
C ARG A 388 -13.60 25.61 10.27
N GLN A 389 -14.21 26.20 11.29
CA GLN A 389 -14.73 27.58 11.21
C GLN A 389 -13.66 28.65 10.92
N PRO A 390 -12.44 28.58 11.49
CA PRO A 390 -11.32 29.46 11.12
C PRO A 390 -10.95 29.45 9.64
N LEU A 391 -11.12 28.34 8.89
CA LEU A 391 -10.79 28.28 7.46
C LEU A 391 -11.66 29.25 6.65
N ALA A 392 -12.93 29.39 7.02
CA ALA A 392 -13.86 30.33 6.38
C ALA A 392 -13.32 31.77 6.38
N GLY A 393 -12.68 32.18 7.48
CA GLY A 393 -12.09 33.51 7.63
C GLY A 393 -10.85 33.75 6.78
N LYS A 394 -10.22 32.69 6.25
CA LYS A 394 -8.99 32.77 5.44
C LYS A 394 -9.26 32.90 3.95
N MET A 395 -10.52 32.78 3.52
CA MET A 395 -10.90 32.78 2.11
C MET A 395 -11.85 33.94 1.81
N LEU A 396 -11.40 34.89 0.97
CA LEU A 396 -12.30 35.94 0.45
C LEU A 396 -13.41 35.37 -0.45
N ARG A 397 -13.11 34.27 -1.15
CA ARG A 397 -14.02 33.52 -2.04
C ARG A 397 -13.71 32.03 -1.86
N PRO A 398 -14.48 31.29 -1.04
CA PRO A 398 -14.28 29.86 -0.87
C PRO A 398 -14.81 29.13 -2.11
N THR A 399 -13.90 28.53 -2.89
CA THR A 399 -14.21 27.49 -3.88
C THR A 399 -13.89 26.13 -3.28
N GLN A 400 -14.50 25.06 -3.79
CA GLN A 400 -14.24 23.71 -3.26
C GLN A 400 -12.75 23.35 -3.37
N GLU A 401 -12.13 23.53 -4.55
CA GLU A 401 -10.69 23.31 -4.75
C GLU A 401 -9.80 24.04 -3.74
N LYS A 402 -10.18 25.27 -3.36
CA LYS A 402 -9.43 26.05 -2.37
C LYS A 402 -9.64 25.53 -0.96
N ILE A 403 -10.85 25.07 -0.65
CA ILE A 403 -11.14 24.40 0.62
C ILE A 403 -10.33 23.11 0.71
N ASP A 404 -10.33 22.29 -0.35
CA ASP A 404 -9.60 21.04 -0.40
C ASP A 404 -8.10 21.26 -0.21
N PHE A 405 -7.52 22.23 -0.93
CA PHE A 405 -6.12 22.59 -0.75
C PHE A 405 -5.79 23.04 0.68
N TYR A 406 -6.68 23.82 1.33
CA TYR A 406 -6.45 24.30 2.69
C TYR A 406 -6.59 23.16 3.72
N TYR A 407 -7.53 22.24 3.52
CA TYR A 407 -7.63 21.06 4.36
C TYR A 407 -6.41 20.16 4.17
N ALA A 408 -5.97 19.89 2.94
CA ALA A 408 -4.79 19.09 2.67
C ALA A 408 -3.56 19.67 3.37
N CYS A 409 -3.34 20.99 3.26
CA CYS A 409 -2.19 21.62 3.93
C CYS A 409 -2.26 21.50 5.45
N LEU A 410 -3.46 21.60 6.04
CA LEU A 410 -3.63 21.50 7.49
C LEU A 410 -3.52 20.07 7.99
N ILE A 411 -4.13 19.11 7.30
CA ILE A 411 -4.02 17.69 7.63
C ILE A 411 -2.55 17.30 7.55
N MET A 412 -1.87 17.60 6.45
CA MET A 412 -0.44 17.34 6.30
C MET A 412 0.38 18.05 7.40
N HIS A 413 0.12 19.32 7.69
CA HIS A 413 0.82 20.03 8.78
C HIS A 413 0.69 19.33 10.13
N GLU A 414 -0.52 18.94 10.52
CA GLU A 414 -0.76 18.29 11.80
C GLU A 414 -0.25 16.84 11.82
N THR A 415 -0.32 16.12 10.70
CA THR A 415 0.31 14.80 10.53
C THR A 415 1.83 14.90 10.70
N GLY A 416 2.48 15.99 10.25
CA GLY A 416 3.91 16.19 10.49
C GLY A 416 4.27 16.20 11.97
N HIS A 417 3.38 16.72 12.83
CA HIS A 417 3.55 16.65 14.28
C HIS A 417 3.34 15.25 14.84
N THR A 418 2.49 14.43 14.22
CA THR A 418 2.35 13.02 14.59
C THR A 418 3.46 12.13 14.02
N LEU A 419 4.39 12.70 13.26
CA LEU A 419 5.55 12.02 12.66
C LEU A 419 6.87 12.65 13.14
N GLY A 420 6.89 13.19 14.36
CA GLY A 420 8.12 13.64 15.02
C GLY A 420 8.63 15.04 14.68
N ILE A 421 7.91 15.87 13.91
CA ILE A 421 8.26 17.29 13.73
C ILE A 421 7.62 18.12 14.85
N TYR A 422 8.41 18.82 15.65
CA TYR A 422 7.86 19.57 16.80
C TYR A 422 7.86 21.09 16.55
N ALA A 423 6.97 21.79 17.25
CA ALA A 423 6.92 23.24 17.20
C ALA A 423 8.31 23.86 17.51
N GLY A 424 8.84 24.64 16.58
CA GLY A 424 10.17 25.24 16.67
C GLY A 424 11.36 24.32 16.36
N HIS A 425 11.10 23.06 16.03
CA HIS A 425 12.08 22.04 15.66
C HIS A 425 11.66 21.32 14.36
N PRO A 426 12.19 21.73 13.18
CA PRO A 426 13.35 22.63 13.04
C PRO A 426 13.01 24.11 13.25
N PRO A 427 14.02 24.98 13.46
CA PRO A 427 13.79 26.41 13.62
C PRO A 427 13.00 27.00 12.43
N GLY A 428 11.80 27.51 12.69
CA GLY A 428 10.91 27.99 11.64
C GLY A 428 9.60 27.23 11.57
N CYS A 429 9.58 25.97 12.04
CA CYS A 429 8.36 25.22 12.31
C CYS A 429 7.49 25.99 13.33
N ASP A 430 6.20 26.11 13.04
CA ASP A 430 5.21 26.86 13.84
C ASP A 430 5.58 28.29 14.20
N ASN A 431 6.43 28.91 13.38
CA ASN A 431 6.94 30.23 13.73
C ASN A 431 5.83 31.29 13.60
N GLN A 432 5.27 31.71 14.73
CA GLN A 432 4.24 32.76 14.84
C GLN A 432 4.69 34.10 14.21
N PHE A 433 6.00 34.31 14.05
CA PHE A 433 6.59 35.49 13.41
C PHE A 433 6.92 35.27 11.92
N SER A 434 6.42 34.19 11.30
CA SER A 434 6.52 33.92 9.87
C SER A 434 5.20 34.10 9.10
N LYS A 435 4.08 34.31 9.82
CA LYS A 435 2.72 34.42 9.25
C LYS A 435 2.56 35.51 8.20
N TYR A 436 3.23 36.65 8.39
CA TYR A 436 3.06 37.82 7.52
C TYR A 436 4.38 38.28 6.91
N PRO A 437 4.38 38.76 5.64
CA PRO A 437 5.60 39.16 4.94
C PRO A 437 6.44 40.25 5.62
N TRP A 438 5.84 41.08 6.48
CA TRP A 438 6.54 42.14 7.22
C TRP A 438 7.16 41.67 8.54
N GLN A 439 6.85 40.46 9.01
CA GLN A 439 7.48 39.92 10.21
C GLN A 439 8.88 39.38 9.89
N LEU A 440 9.81 39.54 10.84
CA LEU A 440 11.20 39.17 10.64
C LEU A 440 11.39 37.66 10.41
N GLY A 441 10.60 36.82 11.09
CA GLY A 441 10.62 35.36 10.90
C GLY A 441 10.31 34.98 9.45
N SER A 442 9.35 35.66 8.83
CA SER A 442 8.97 35.42 7.44
C SER A 442 10.10 35.68 6.45
N TYR A 443 11.05 36.57 6.76
CA TYR A 443 12.24 36.79 5.94
C TYR A 443 13.34 35.77 6.27
N ILE A 444 13.55 35.52 7.57
CA ILE A 444 14.58 34.60 8.09
C ILE A 444 14.36 33.17 7.59
N PHE A 445 13.11 32.69 7.62
CA PHE A 445 12.71 31.34 7.25
C PHE A 445 11.98 31.30 5.91
N ARG A 446 12.27 32.26 5.01
CA ARG A 446 11.64 32.27 3.68
C ARG A 446 12.06 31.08 2.81
N ASN A 447 13.23 30.52 3.07
CA ASN A 447 13.73 29.36 2.34
C ASN A 447 13.17 28.06 2.89
N TYR A 448 12.71 28.03 4.16
CA TYR A 448 12.05 26.88 4.75
C TYR A 448 10.68 26.65 4.12
N ARG A 449 10.64 25.95 2.98
CA ARG A 449 9.45 25.72 2.16
C ARG A 449 8.76 24.44 2.58
N SER A 450 7.95 24.56 3.62
CA SER A 450 7.23 23.44 4.22
C SER A 450 5.87 23.89 4.73
N VAL A 451 4.88 23.01 4.70
CA VAL A 451 3.60 23.18 5.41
C VAL A 451 3.80 23.49 6.90
N MET A 452 4.91 23.04 7.51
CA MET A 452 5.27 23.26 8.91
C MET A 452 5.61 24.72 9.23
N ASN A 453 5.88 25.55 8.22
CA ASN A 453 6.15 26.97 8.38
C ASN A 453 4.88 27.79 8.13
N TYR A 454 4.44 28.59 9.10
CA TYR A 454 3.24 29.44 8.95
C TYR A 454 3.27 30.48 7.82
N ARG A 455 4.43 30.71 7.20
CA ARG A 455 4.51 31.45 5.94
C ARG A 455 3.82 30.70 4.78
N TYR A 456 3.85 29.38 4.80
CA TYR A 456 3.52 28.48 3.70
C TYR A 456 2.35 27.54 3.97
N THR A 457 1.90 27.37 5.24
CA THR A 457 0.82 26.45 5.66
C THR A 457 -0.51 26.54 4.88
N TYR A 458 -0.77 27.58 4.09
CA TYR A 458 -1.97 27.68 3.21
C TYR A 458 -1.63 27.99 1.75
N HIS A 459 -0.36 27.83 1.38
CA HIS A 459 0.21 28.34 0.14
C HIS A 459 1.15 27.33 -0.55
N LEU A 460 1.51 26.25 0.14
CA LEU A 460 2.34 25.16 -0.33
C LEU A 460 1.82 23.88 0.33
N LEU A 461 1.63 22.83 -0.45
CA LEU A 461 1.31 21.50 0.04
C LEU A 461 2.53 20.61 -0.24
N ASP A 462 3.51 20.69 0.64
CA ASP A 462 4.72 19.86 0.64
C ASP A 462 5.44 20.03 1.99
N TYR A 463 6.18 19.03 2.43
CA TYR A 463 7.24 19.24 3.41
C TYR A 463 8.49 19.74 2.70
N SER A 464 9.42 20.32 3.44
CA SER A 464 10.68 20.71 2.85
C SER A 464 11.59 19.50 2.67
N ASP A 465 12.35 19.49 1.57
CA ASP A 465 13.43 18.55 1.25
C ASP A 465 14.83 19.13 1.60
N GLY A 466 14.88 20.33 2.18
CA GLY A 466 16.12 21.02 2.55
C GLY A 466 16.92 21.62 1.37
N THR A 467 16.41 21.59 0.14
CA THR A 467 17.18 21.98 -1.06
C THR A 467 17.12 23.48 -1.39
N HIS A 468 16.26 24.25 -0.73
CA HIS A 468 16.01 25.67 -1.01
C HIS A 468 16.99 26.63 -0.33
N GLY A 469 18.13 26.10 0.14
CA GLY A 469 19.27 26.87 0.62
C GLY A 469 19.25 27.15 2.13
N LYS A 470 19.80 28.31 2.55
CA LYS A 470 20.06 28.55 3.98
C LYS A 470 18.78 28.54 4.82
N ARG A 471 18.80 27.75 5.91
CA ARG A 471 17.65 27.56 6.84
C ARG A 471 16.43 26.99 6.14
N ASP A 472 16.66 26.23 5.07
CA ASP A 472 15.73 25.20 4.66
C ASP A 472 16.14 23.92 5.39
N TYR A 473 15.16 23.17 5.88
CA TYR A 473 15.37 22.00 6.71
C TYR A 473 14.62 20.86 6.07
N ASP A 474 15.31 19.74 5.85
CA ASP A 474 14.74 18.55 5.23
C ASP A 474 13.77 17.90 6.21
N ASP A 475 12.51 18.29 6.13
CA ASP A 475 11.44 17.72 6.94
C ASP A 475 11.11 16.31 6.45
N TRP A 476 11.07 16.08 5.13
CA TRP A 476 10.83 14.74 4.56
C TRP A 476 11.81 13.70 5.07
N GLY A 477 13.11 13.98 5.01
CA GLY A 477 14.15 13.09 5.51
C GLY A 477 14.26 13.02 7.03
N ASN A 478 13.43 13.77 7.78
CA ASN A 478 13.37 13.75 9.24
C ASN A 478 11.98 13.39 9.78
N LEU A 479 11.04 12.94 8.92
CA LEU A 479 9.83 12.28 9.40
C LEU A 479 10.24 10.99 10.12
N ASP A 480 9.65 10.78 11.28
CA ASP A 480 9.78 9.55 12.05
C ASP A 480 8.49 8.76 11.84
N LEU A 481 8.49 7.89 10.82
CA LEU A 481 7.34 7.02 10.51
C LEU A 481 7.12 5.98 11.62
N GLY A 482 8.21 5.60 12.30
CA GLY A 482 8.18 4.82 13.53
C GLY A 482 7.64 5.57 14.77
N TYR A 483 7.28 6.86 14.66
CA TYR A 483 6.80 7.69 15.77
C TYR A 483 5.35 7.36 16.11
N PHE A 484 5.17 6.15 16.60
CA PHE A 484 3.87 5.56 16.87
C PHE A 484 3.76 5.23 18.36
N GLU A 485 2.55 5.25 18.92
CA GLU A 485 2.36 4.99 20.35
C GLU A 485 2.69 3.52 20.69
N PRO A 486 3.67 3.22 21.56
CA PRO A 486 3.98 1.85 21.98
C PRO A 486 3.02 1.28 23.03
#